data_AF-A0A969F3G6-F1
#
_entry.id   AF-A0A969F3G6-F1
#
_cell.length_a   1.000
_cell.length_b   1.000
_cell.length_c   1.000
_cell.angle_alpha   90.00
_cell.angle_beta   90.00
_cell.angle_gamma   90.00
#
_symmetry.space_group_name_H-M   'P 1'
#
loop_
_entity.id
_entity.type
_entity.pdbx_description
1 polymer ?
#
loop_
_entity_poly.entity_id
_entity_poly.type
_entity_poly.pdbx_seq_one_letter_code
_entity_poly.pdbx_strand_id
1 'polypeptide(L)'
;MEYTLSLALFDFVPVILSGIGLLFLAQMISRLDATSGKIAYLAGVFIVLGGLSKAVWKTTYVVSDTDIAWMNNLLFIFLAPGFTLLSWAIWSGQQKLAGKEIPKHVWLRPLAIIALFGIGAISAAIAQPEERYWFFILLTLTTFANLAVAALLIIQSRNQGLSLAVGLYLFNIVAVFMLSGMARIPEQTAALQWIEESINAFSQG
;
A
#
# COMPACT_ATOMS: atom_id res chain seq x y z
N MET A 1 -22.00 -11.31 -8.60
CA MET A 1 -21.49 -9.93 -8.45
C MET A 1 -21.54 -9.27 -9.81
N GLU A 2 -22.20 -8.12 -9.94
CA GLU A 2 -22.23 -7.35 -11.20
C GLU A 2 -20.98 -6.45 -11.27
N TYR A 3 -19.82 -7.02 -11.60
CA TYR A 3 -18.64 -6.23 -11.95
C TYR A 3 -18.80 -5.68 -13.36
N THR A 4 -18.81 -4.37 -13.52
CA THR A 4 -18.83 -3.73 -14.84
C THR A 4 -17.42 -3.50 -15.35
N LEU A 5 -17.25 -3.53 -16.68
CA LEU A 5 -15.96 -3.22 -17.31
C LEU A 5 -15.50 -1.79 -16.96
N SER A 6 -16.42 -0.84 -16.85
CA SER A 6 -16.12 0.54 -16.46
C SER A 6 -15.54 0.62 -15.05
N LEU A 7 -16.07 -0.16 -14.09
CA LEU A 7 -15.56 -0.20 -12.73
C LEU A 7 -14.17 -0.86 -12.69
N ALA A 8 -13.96 -1.96 -13.41
CA ALA A 8 -12.66 -2.62 -13.48
C ALA A 8 -11.55 -1.72 -14.09
N LEU A 9 -11.91 -0.89 -15.08
CA LEU A 9 -10.99 0.10 -15.65
C LEU A 9 -10.75 1.28 -14.70
N PHE A 10 -11.73 1.65 -13.88
CA PHE A 10 -11.59 2.74 -12.93
C PHE A 10 -10.58 2.42 -11.81
N ASP A 11 -10.39 1.15 -11.44
CA ASP A 11 -9.34 0.69 -10.52
C ASP A 11 -7.91 1.11 -10.94
N PHE A 12 -7.65 1.35 -12.24
CA PHE A 12 -6.33 1.81 -12.68
C PHE A 12 -6.05 3.26 -12.27
N VAL A 13 -7.08 4.08 -12.07
CA VAL A 13 -6.95 5.49 -11.71
C VAL A 13 -6.20 5.67 -10.38
N PRO A 14 -6.65 5.10 -9.24
CA PRO A 14 -5.92 5.23 -7.98
C PRO A 14 -4.48 4.70 -8.08
N VAL A 15 -4.26 3.60 -8.83
CA VAL A 15 -2.93 3.00 -8.99
C VAL A 15 -1.96 3.93 -9.72
N ILE A 16 -2.43 4.59 -10.78
CA ILE A 16 -1.62 5.56 -11.55
C ILE A 16 -1.33 6.79 -10.70
N LEU A 17 -2.35 7.35 -10.03
CA LEU A 17 -2.18 8.53 -9.18
C LEU A 17 -1.22 8.25 -8.01
N SER A 18 -1.39 7.11 -7.34
CA SER A 18 -0.45 6.62 -6.34
C SER A 18 0.96 6.45 -6.89
N GLY A 19 1.11 5.85 -8.07
CA GLY A 19 2.41 5.69 -8.72
C GLY A 19 3.12 7.02 -8.91
N ILE A 20 2.40 8.04 -9.40
CA ILE A 20 2.95 9.39 -9.58
C ILE A 20 3.35 10.01 -8.23
N GLY A 21 2.48 9.94 -7.22
CA GLY A 21 2.78 10.45 -5.88
C GLY A 21 4.00 9.78 -5.24
N LEU A 22 4.11 8.46 -5.38
CA LEU A 22 5.23 7.66 -4.87
C LEU A 22 6.53 7.98 -5.61
N LEU A 23 6.49 8.25 -6.91
CA LEU A 23 7.67 8.69 -7.67
C LEU A 23 8.18 10.03 -7.17
N PHE A 24 7.31 11.02 -6.96
CA PHE A 24 7.71 12.31 -6.39
C PHE A 24 8.25 12.18 -4.98
N LEU A 25 7.64 11.34 -4.15
CA LEU A 25 8.10 11.08 -2.79
C LEU A 25 9.48 10.41 -2.78
N ALA A 26 9.70 9.41 -3.64
CA ALA A 26 10.98 8.74 -3.80
C ALA A 26 12.08 9.70 -4.31
N GLN A 27 11.74 10.56 -5.28
CA GLN A 27 12.63 11.63 -5.75
C GLN A 27 13.03 12.57 -4.63
N MET A 28 12.06 13.02 -3.82
CA MET A 28 12.31 13.89 -2.67
C MET A 28 13.27 13.23 -1.67
N ILE A 29 13.00 11.97 -1.29
CA ILE A 29 13.86 11.23 -0.36
C ILE A 29 15.26 11.01 -0.96
N SER A 30 15.37 10.73 -2.25
CA SER A 30 16.66 10.51 -2.92
C SER A 30 17.58 11.74 -2.91
N ARG A 31 17.00 12.95 -2.90
CA ARG A 31 17.75 14.21 -2.78
C ARG A 31 18.30 14.42 -1.38
N LEU A 32 17.70 13.80 -0.36
CA LEU A 32 18.19 13.84 1.02
C LEU A 32 19.23 12.74 1.27
N ASP A 33 18.91 11.52 0.85
CA ASP A 33 19.78 10.36 0.95
C ASP A 33 19.57 9.40 -0.22
N ALA A 34 20.65 9.16 -0.97
CA ALA A 34 20.60 8.29 -2.14
C ALA A 34 20.20 6.84 -1.79
N THR A 35 20.57 6.34 -0.61
CA THR A 35 20.26 4.97 -0.19
C THR A 35 18.79 4.83 0.18
N SER A 36 18.27 5.73 1.01
CA SER A 36 16.84 5.80 1.34
C SER A 36 15.98 6.06 0.10
N GLY A 37 16.48 6.85 -0.85
CA GLY A 37 15.82 7.06 -2.14
C GLY A 37 15.63 5.77 -2.92
N LYS A 38 16.66 4.92 -3.01
CA LYS A 38 16.56 3.60 -3.66
C LYS A 38 15.53 2.70 -2.97
N ILE A 39 15.48 2.72 -1.63
CA ILE A 39 14.46 1.99 -0.86
C ILE A 39 13.06 2.50 -1.23
N ALA A 40 12.87 3.82 -1.29
CA ALA A 40 11.58 4.43 -1.63
C ALA A 40 11.13 4.09 -3.07
N TYR A 41 12.04 4.09 -4.05
CA TYR A 41 11.71 3.66 -5.42
C TYR A 41 11.29 2.19 -5.46
N LEU A 42 12.04 1.31 -4.80
CA LEU A 42 11.69 -0.10 -4.72
C LEU A 42 10.32 -0.29 -4.07
N ALA A 43 10.08 0.41 -2.96
CA ALA A 43 8.78 0.42 -2.30
C ALA A 43 7.64 0.83 -3.23
N GLY A 44 7.84 1.91 -4.00
CA GLY A 44 6.88 2.38 -5.00
C GLY A 44 6.57 1.35 -6.08
N VAL A 45 7.61 0.66 -6.60
CA VAL A 45 7.43 -0.44 -7.57
C VAL A 45 6.57 -1.55 -6.98
N PHE A 46 6.85 -2.00 -5.75
CA PHE A 46 6.05 -3.03 -5.09
C PHE A 46 4.59 -2.58 -4.93
N ILE A 47 4.35 -1.36 -4.45
CA ILE A 47 2.98 -0.86 -4.24
C ILE A 47 2.19 -0.81 -5.56
N VAL A 48 2.80 -0.26 -6.62
CA VAL A 48 2.18 -0.17 -7.95
C VAL A 48 1.92 -1.55 -8.54
N LEU A 49 2.86 -2.50 -8.43
CA LEU A 49 2.66 -3.87 -8.90
C LEU A 49 1.50 -4.57 -8.16
N GLY A 50 1.38 -4.36 -6.85
CA GLY A 50 0.25 -4.88 -6.08
C GLY A 50 -1.09 -4.32 -6.59
N GLY A 51 -1.18 -3.01 -6.75
CA GLY A 51 -2.38 -2.34 -7.26
C GLY A 51 -2.74 -2.76 -8.69
N LEU A 52 -1.76 -2.79 -9.59
CA LEU A 52 -1.95 -3.24 -10.98
C LEU A 52 -2.41 -4.69 -11.05
N SER A 53 -1.86 -5.58 -10.20
CA SER A 53 -2.29 -6.98 -10.17
C SER A 53 -3.78 -7.11 -9.87
N LYS A 54 -4.31 -6.33 -8.92
CA LYS A 54 -5.75 -6.32 -8.59
C LYS A 54 -6.60 -5.75 -9.74
N ALA A 55 -6.18 -4.64 -10.34
CA ALA A 55 -6.91 -4.00 -11.45
C ALA A 55 -6.96 -4.91 -12.70
N VAL A 56 -5.85 -5.57 -13.02
CA VAL A 56 -5.78 -6.57 -14.10
C VAL A 56 -6.67 -7.76 -13.77
N TRP A 57 -6.67 -8.25 -12.53
CA TRP A 57 -7.55 -9.37 -12.12
C TRP A 57 -9.02 -9.06 -12.31
N LYS A 58 -9.49 -7.89 -11.84
CA LYS A 58 -10.89 -7.48 -12.07
C LYS A 58 -11.21 -7.38 -13.55
N THR A 59 -10.30 -6.83 -14.36
CA THR A 59 -10.52 -6.69 -15.81
C THR A 59 -10.62 -8.06 -16.48
N THR A 60 -9.71 -9.00 -16.17
CA THR A 60 -9.76 -10.36 -16.73
C THR A 60 -11.00 -11.12 -16.27
N TYR A 61 -11.39 -10.96 -15.00
CA TYR A 61 -12.62 -11.56 -14.48
C TYR A 61 -13.85 -11.09 -15.27
N VAL A 62 -13.97 -9.79 -15.54
CA VAL A 62 -15.11 -9.25 -16.31
C VAL A 62 -15.09 -9.66 -17.78
N VAL A 63 -13.91 -9.71 -18.41
CA VAL A 63 -13.80 -9.97 -19.86
C VAL A 63 -13.90 -11.46 -20.20
N SER A 64 -13.34 -12.32 -19.35
CA SER A 64 -13.18 -13.75 -19.64
C SER A 64 -13.93 -14.66 -18.68
N ASP A 65 -14.68 -14.11 -17.73
CA ASP A 65 -15.39 -14.83 -16.66
C ASP A 65 -14.50 -15.85 -15.92
N THR A 66 -13.19 -15.59 -15.91
CA THR A 66 -12.18 -16.48 -15.35
C THR A 66 -11.66 -15.88 -14.07
N ASP A 67 -11.90 -16.55 -12.94
CA ASP A 67 -11.33 -16.15 -11.66
C ASP A 67 -9.89 -16.64 -11.51
N ILE A 68 -8.95 -15.71 -11.71
CA ILE A 68 -7.52 -15.95 -11.53
C ILE A 68 -7.13 -15.57 -10.09
N ALA A 69 -7.52 -16.41 -9.13
CA ALA A 69 -7.38 -16.13 -7.69
C ALA A 69 -5.94 -15.77 -7.24
N TRP A 70 -4.91 -16.33 -7.89
CA TRP A 70 -3.52 -16.01 -7.57
C TRP A 70 -3.18 -14.54 -7.82
N MET A 71 -3.79 -13.91 -8.83
CA MET A 71 -3.51 -12.52 -9.20
C MET A 71 -4.12 -11.54 -8.19
N ASN A 72 -5.27 -11.87 -7.62
CA ASN A 72 -5.85 -11.14 -6.49
C ASN A 72 -4.97 -11.25 -5.22
N ASN A 73 -4.40 -12.44 -4.98
CA ASN A 73 -3.51 -12.68 -3.83
C ASN A 73 -2.19 -11.89 -3.90
N LEU A 74 -1.71 -11.55 -5.11
CA LEU A 74 -0.50 -10.75 -5.30
C LEU A 74 -0.58 -9.36 -4.67
N LEU A 75 -1.78 -8.80 -4.50
CA LEU A 75 -1.97 -7.48 -3.91
C LEU A 75 -1.23 -7.35 -2.57
N PHE A 76 -1.54 -8.21 -1.59
CA PHE A 76 -0.93 -8.10 -0.25
C PHE A 76 0.50 -8.65 -0.21
N ILE A 77 0.84 -9.59 -1.09
CA ILE A 77 2.22 -10.07 -1.27
C ILE A 77 3.15 -8.91 -1.65
N PHE A 78 2.68 -7.97 -2.47
CA PHE A 78 3.46 -6.79 -2.85
C PHE A 78 3.26 -5.59 -1.92
N LEU A 79 2.03 -5.29 -1.47
CA LEU A 79 1.76 -4.14 -0.61
C LEU A 79 2.46 -4.24 0.75
N ALA A 80 2.49 -5.42 1.38
CA ALA A 80 3.11 -5.60 2.70
C ALA A 80 4.60 -5.21 2.72
N PRO A 81 5.47 -5.76 1.86
CA PRO A 81 6.85 -5.29 1.75
C PRO A 81 6.95 -3.86 1.20
N GLY A 82 6.09 -3.48 0.25
CA GLY A 82 6.08 -2.13 -0.34
C GLY A 82 5.91 -1.03 0.71
N PHE A 83 4.84 -1.05 1.49
CA PHE A 83 4.61 -0.05 2.53
C PHE A 83 5.63 -0.13 3.68
N THR A 84 6.15 -1.32 3.99
CA THR A 84 7.21 -1.48 5.01
C THR A 84 8.51 -0.79 4.57
N LEU A 85 8.91 -0.96 3.31
CA LEU A 85 10.07 -0.27 2.74
C LEU A 85 9.82 1.24 2.67
N LEU A 86 8.61 1.66 2.27
CA LEU A 86 8.28 3.08 2.14
C LEU A 86 8.31 3.81 3.48
N SER A 87 7.65 3.26 4.51
CA SER A 87 7.64 3.84 5.86
C SER A 87 9.06 4.01 6.40
N TRP A 88 9.91 3.00 6.18
CA TRP A 88 11.31 3.05 6.57
C TRP A 88 12.11 4.10 5.79
N ALA A 89 11.90 4.21 4.48
CA ALA A 89 12.56 5.20 3.64
C ALA A 89 12.19 6.64 4.05
N ILE A 90 10.91 6.89 4.34
CA ILE A 90 10.44 8.20 4.82
C ILE A 90 11.05 8.51 6.19
N TRP A 91 10.97 7.57 7.13
CA TRP A 91 11.53 7.76 8.47
C TRP A 91 13.03 8.06 8.43
N SER A 92 13.80 7.29 7.66
CA SER A 92 15.24 7.53 7.51
C SER A 92 15.55 8.90 6.87
N GLY A 93 14.76 9.34 5.88
CA GLY A 93 14.86 10.68 5.31
C GLY A 93 14.59 11.79 6.33
N GLN A 94 13.58 11.62 7.18
CA GLN A 94 13.26 12.57 8.26
C GLN A 94 14.35 12.65 9.32
N GLN A 95 14.96 11.52 9.69
CA GLN A 95 16.07 11.49 10.64
C GLN A 95 17.28 12.27 10.10
N LYS A 96 17.54 12.17 8.80
CA LYS A 96 18.60 12.93 8.15
C LYS A 96 18.33 14.43 8.12
N LEU A 97 17.08 14.82 7.83
CA LEU A 97 16.65 16.23 7.92
C LEU A 97 16.82 16.79 9.34
N ALA A 98 16.60 15.96 10.36
CA ALA A 98 16.81 16.33 11.76
C ALA A 98 18.30 16.31 12.19
N GLY A 99 19.24 16.10 11.26
CA GLY A 99 20.68 16.04 11.55
C GLY A 99 21.12 14.82 12.37
N LYS A 100 20.28 13.79 12.47
CA LYS A 100 20.59 12.58 13.23
C LYS A 100 21.33 11.56 12.36
N GLU A 101 22.21 10.79 12.99
CA GLU A 101 22.87 9.68 12.32
C GLU A 101 21.86 8.59 11.93
N ILE A 102 21.92 8.16 10.67
CA ILE A 102 21.14 7.03 10.17
C ILE A 102 21.96 5.75 10.41
N PRO A 103 21.34 4.62 10.80
CA PRO A 103 22.04 3.34 10.91
C PRO A 103 22.79 3.00 9.61
N LYS A 104 24.05 2.54 9.72
CA LYS A 104 24.89 2.17 8.56
C LYS A 104 24.21 1.15 7.62
N HIS A 105 23.41 0.24 8.18
CA HIS A 105 22.67 -0.77 7.43
C HIS A 105 21.19 -0.39 7.34
N VAL A 106 20.88 0.63 6.54
CA VAL A 106 19.51 1.14 6.36
C VAL A 106 18.54 0.04 5.93
N TRP A 107 18.99 -0.96 5.15
CA TRP A 107 18.14 -2.03 4.65
C TRP A 107 17.78 -3.11 5.67
N LEU A 108 18.57 -3.29 6.73
CA LEU A 108 18.46 -4.48 7.58
C LEU A 108 17.14 -4.53 8.35
N ARG A 109 16.69 -3.40 8.88
CA ARG A 109 15.46 -3.32 9.69
C ARG A 109 14.19 -3.59 8.89
N PRO A 110 13.92 -2.93 7.74
CA PRO A 110 12.73 -3.25 6.96
C PRO A 110 12.78 -4.68 6.41
N LEU A 111 13.96 -5.18 6.00
CA LEU A 111 14.11 -6.56 5.55
C LEU A 111 13.84 -7.58 6.68
N ALA A 112 14.27 -7.31 7.91
CA ALA A 112 13.98 -8.18 9.05
C ALA A 112 12.47 -8.26 9.34
N ILE A 113 11.76 -7.13 9.27
CA ILE A 113 10.30 -7.10 9.45
C ILE A 113 9.60 -7.87 8.33
N ILE A 114 9.98 -7.63 7.07
CA ILE A 114 9.43 -8.33 5.90
C ILE A 114 9.69 -9.83 6.01
N ALA A 115 10.90 -10.23 6.39
CA ALA A 115 11.27 -11.63 6.56
C ALA A 115 10.46 -12.29 7.68
N LEU A 116 10.32 -11.63 8.85
CA LEU A 116 9.55 -12.16 9.96
C LEU A 116 8.09 -12.44 9.58
N PHE A 117 7.42 -11.45 9.01
CA PHE A 117 6.02 -11.60 8.58
C PHE A 117 5.87 -12.51 7.36
N GLY A 118 6.83 -12.49 6.44
CA GLY A 118 6.86 -13.38 5.28
C GLY A 118 7.01 -14.85 5.68
N ILE A 119 7.92 -15.16 6.60
CA ILE A 119 8.08 -16.50 7.18
C ILE A 119 6.80 -16.91 7.90
N GLY A 120 6.19 -16.01 8.69
CA GLY A 120 4.91 -16.27 9.36
C GLY A 120 3.78 -16.58 8.36
N ALA A 121 3.67 -15.80 7.29
CA ALA A 121 2.67 -16.00 6.24
C ALA A 121 2.90 -17.32 5.47
N ILE A 122 4.14 -17.62 5.08
CA ILE A 122 4.49 -18.88 4.41
C ILE A 122 4.20 -20.07 5.33
N SER A 123 4.60 -19.98 6.60
CA SER A 123 4.35 -21.05 7.58
C SER A 123 2.86 -21.29 7.77
N ALA A 124 2.05 -20.23 7.86
CA ALA A 124 0.60 -20.33 7.95
C ALA A 124 -0.01 -20.95 6.68
N ALA A 125 0.46 -20.56 5.49
CA ALA A 125 -0.02 -21.11 4.22
C ALA A 125 0.30 -22.61 4.07
N ILE A 126 1.42 -23.08 4.62
CA ILE A 126 1.81 -24.50 4.58
C ILE A 126 1.06 -25.30 5.66
N ALA A 127 0.98 -24.77 6.89
CA ALA A 127 0.39 -25.50 8.01
C ALA A 127 -1.13 -25.58 7.94
N GLN A 128 -1.78 -24.54 7.40
CA GLN A 128 -3.25 -24.41 7.36
C GLN A 128 -3.68 -23.83 6.01
N PRO A 129 -3.54 -24.59 4.91
CA PRO A 129 -3.77 -24.09 3.55
C PRO A 129 -5.22 -23.71 3.26
N GLU A 130 -6.18 -24.35 3.93
CA GLU A 130 -7.61 -24.02 3.80
C GLU A 130 -7.98 -22.73 4.53
N GLU A 131 -7.19 -22.34 5.54
CA GLU A 131 -7.40 -21.14 6.33
C GLU A 131 -6.67 -19.93 5.70
N ARG A 132 -7.33 -18.78 5.62
CA ARG A 132 -6.74 -17.55 5.06
C ARG A 132 -5.82 -16.81 6.04
N TYR A 133 -5.16 -17.51 6.96
CA TYR A 133 -4.31 -16.87 7.99
C TYR A 133 -3.09 -16.15 7.41
N TRP A 134 -2.47 -16.72 6.37
CA TRP A 134 -1.37 -16.05 5.67
C TRP A 134 -1.78 -14.66 5.16
N PHE A 135 -3.02 -14.54 4.67
CA PHE A 135 -3.58 -13.29 4.16
C PHE A 135 -3.76 -12.28 5.29
N PHE A 136 -4.30 -12.68 6.44
CA PHE A 136 -4.48 -11.78 7.58
C PHE A 136 -3.14 -11.30 8.17
N ILE A 137 -2.09 -12.14 8.14
CA ILE A 137 -0.74 -11.73 8.56
C ILE A 137 -0.21 -10.63 7.64
N LEU A 138 -0.29 -10.81 6.32
CA LEU A 138 0.17 -9.81 5.36
C LEU A 138 -0.69 -8.54 5.41
N LEU A 139 -2.02 -8.68 5.50
CA LEU A 139 -2.95 -7.56 5.67
C LEU A 139 -2.57 -6.73 6.91
N THR A 140 -2.30 -7.40 8.04
CA THR A 140 -1.89 -6.73 9.28
C THR A 140 -0.63 -5.91 9.06
N LEU A 141 0.40 -6.49 8.44
CA LEU A 141 1.63 -5.77 8.11
C LEU A 141 1.36 -4.57 7.18
N THR A 142 0.60 -4.78 6.11
CA THR A 142 0.22 -3.70 5.17
C THR A 142 -0.48 -2.56 5.89
N THR A 143 -1.47 -2.85 6.73
CA THR A 143 -2.23 -1.83 7.46
C THR A 143 -1.33 -1.02 8.39
N PHE A 144 -0.53 -1.68 9.24
CA PHE A 144 0.36 -0.97 10.16
C PHE A 144 1.44 -0.17 9.43
N ALA A 145 2.03 -0.73 8.37
CA ALA A 145 3.03 -0.02 7.58
C ALA A 145 2.44 1.18 6.84
N ASN A 146 1.23 1.06 6.29
CA ASN A 146 0.54 2.18 5.65
C ASN A 146 0.17 3.28 6.66
N LEU A 147 -0.33 2.91 7.85
CA LEU A 147 -0.58 3.88 8.93
C LEU A 147 0.71 4.59 9.37
N ALA A 148 1.84 3.88 9.41
CA ALA A 148 3.14 4.49 9.70
C ALA A 148 3.54 5.49 8.61
N VAL A 149 3.35 5.17 7.32
CA VAL A 149 3.56 6.12 6.20
C VAL A 149 2.71 7.37 6.41
N ALA A 150 1.40 7.21 6.62
CA ALA A 150 0.48 8.34 6.81
C ALA A 150 0.89 9.21 8.02
N ALA A 151 1.19 8.60 9.16
CA ALA A 151 1.64 9.32 10.35
C ALA A 151 2.93 10.11 10.12
N LEU A 152 3.93 9.49 9.48
CA LEU A 152 5.20 10.16 9.15
C LEU A 152 4.98 11.34 8.21
N LEU A 153 4.13 11.18 7.19
CA LEU A 153 3.81 12.26 6.24
C LEU A 153 2.99 13.39 6.89
N ILE A 154 2.07 13.07 7.82
CA ILE A 154 1.36 14.08 8.63
C ILE A 154 2.33 14.89 9.46
N ILE A 155 3.23 14.25 10.19
CA ILE A 155 4.23 14.92 11.04
C ILE A 155 5.09 15.86 10.17
N GLN A 156 5.58 15.35 9.03
CA GLN A 156 6.42 16.12 8.12
C GLN A 156 5.67 17.27 7.44
N SER A 157 4.39 17.09 7.13
CA SER A 157 3.54 18.14 6.54
C SER A 157 3.24 19.23 7.56
N ARG A 158 2.97 18.87 8.82
CA ARG A 158 2.79 19.81 9.93
C ARG A 158 4.04 20.66 10.15
N ASN A 159 5.21 20.02 10.18
CA ASN A 159 6.49 20.71 10.36
C ASN A 159 6.81 21.69 9.22
N GLN A 160 6.21 21.50 8.04
CA GLN A 160 6.36 22.39 6.89
C GLN A 160 5.20 23.38 6.71
N GLY A 161 4.23 23.42 7.62
CA GLY A 161 3.05 24.30 7.51
C GLY A 161 2.06 23.92 6.40
N LEU A 162 2.13 22.69 5.88
CA LEU A 162 1.30 22.20 4.77
C LEU A 162 -0.04 21.63 5.27
N SER A 163 -0.93 22.50 5.74
CA SER A 163 -2.22 22.10 6.35
C SER A 163 -3.13 21.28 5.43
N LEU A 164 -3.12 21.55 4.12
CA LEU A 164 -3.89 20.78 3.15
C LEU A 164 -3.41 19.32 3.09
N ALA A 165 -2.09 19.10 3.02
CA ALA A 165 -1.51 17.76 2.99
C ALA A 165 -1.82 16.99 4.28
N VAL A 166 -1.80 17.66 5.44
CA VAL A 166 -2.24 17.08 6.71
C VAL A 166 -3.69 16.60 6.63
N GLY A 167 -4.59 17.43 6.09
CA GLY A 167 -5.99 17.07 5.89
C GLY A 167 -6.15 15.86 4.98
N LEU A 168 -5.44 15.82 3.86
CA LEU A 168 -5.47 14.70 2.90
C LEU A 168 -4.96 13.39 3.51
N TYR A 169 -3.88 13.41 4.28
CA TYR A 169 -3.39 12.19 4.94
C TYR A 169 -4.29 11.73 6.10
N LEU A 170 -4.93 12.66 6.82
CA LEU A 170 -5.95 12.29 7.81
C LEU A 170 -7.17 11.66 7.14
N PHE A 171 -7.61 12.22 6.02
CA PHE A 171 -8.66 11.62 5.19
C PHE A 171 -8.25 10.23 4.70
N ASN A 172 -7.00 10.04 4.25
CA ASN A 172 -6.49 8.72 3.87
C ASN A 172 -6.60 7.69 5.02
N ILE A 173 -6.24 8.07 6.26
CA ILE A 173 -6.38 7.17 7.42
C ILE A 173 -7.85 6.74 7.60
N VAL A 174 -8.77 7.70 7.57
CA VAL A 174 -10.22 7.41 7.69
C VAL A 174 -10.68 6.50 6.56
N ALA A 175 -10.29 6.80 5.33
CA ALA A 175 -10.60 6.01 4.14
C ALA A 175 -10.10 4.56 4.28
N VAL A 176 -8.85 4.35 4.74
CA VAL A 176 -8.28 3.00 4.95
C VAL A 176 -9.12 2.18 5.95
N PHE A 177 -9.59 2.80 7.03
CA PHE A 177 -10.48 2.11 7.98
C PHE A 177 -11.86 1.84 7.39
N MET A 178 -12.44 2.78 6.62
CA MET A 178 -13.70 2.57 5.92
C MET A 178 -13.60 1.40 4.93
N LEU A 179 -12.57 1.39 4.08
CA LEU A 179 -12.30 0.31 3.12
C LEU A 179 -12.11 -1.05 3.81
N SER A 180 -11.35 -1.07 4.91
CA SER A 180 -11.15 -2.29 5.71
C SER A 180 -12.44 -2.81 6.33
N GLY A 181 -13.37 -1.91 6.67
CA GLY A 181 -14.71 -2.24 7.15
C GLY A 181 -15.60 -2.80 6.02
N MET A 182 -15.59 -2.15 4.86
CA MET A 182 -16.38 -2.58 3.69
C MET A 182 -15.93 -3.93 3.13
N ALA A 183 -14.63 -4.25 3.21
CA ALA A 183 -14.09 -5.55 2.81
C ALA A 183 -14.68 -6.74 3.60
N ARG A 184 -15.38 -6.49 4.72
CA ARG A 184 -16.04 -7.53 5.54
C ARG A 184 -17.52 -7.72 5.21
N ILE A 185 -18.09 -6.91 4.31
CA ILE A 185 -19.49 -7.01 3.90
C ILE A 185 -19.62 -8.16 2.89
N PRO A 186 -20.46 -9.19 3.15
CA PRO A 186 -20.56 -10.37 2.28
C PRO A 186 -21.13 -10.09 0.88
N GLU A 187 -22.04 -9.12 0.77
CA GLU A 187 -22.65 -8.72 -0.50
C GLU A 187 -22.17 -7.35 -0.96
N GLN A 188 -21.33 -7.34 -1.99
CA GLN A 188 -20.86 -6.15 -2.67
C GLN A 188 -21.84 -5.79 -3.80
N THR A 189 -22.74 -4.86 -3.53
CA THR A 189 -23.60 -4.26 -4.57
C THR A 189 -22.79 -3.33 -5.47
N ALA A 190 -23.24 -3.10 -6.71
CA ALA A 190 -22.55 -2.19 -7.63
C ALA A 190 -22.37 -0.77 -7.06
N ALA A 191 -23.33 -0.29 -6.26
CA ALA A 191 -23.23 1.01 -5.58
C ALA A 191 -22.14 1.02 -4.50
N LEU A 192 -22.03 -0.04 -3.70
CA LEU A 192 -20.95 -0.18 -2.71
C LEU A 192 -19.57 -0.22 -3.36
N GLN A 193 -19.46 -0.89 -4.52
CA GLN A 193 -18.22 -0.95 -5.27
C GLN A 193 -17.79 0.41 -5.82
N TRP A 194 -18.72 1.20 -6.36
CA TRP A 194 -18.42 2.58 -6.78
C TRP A 194 -17.98 3.46 -5.62
N ILE A 195 -18.57 3.27 -4.43
CA ILE A 195 -18.12 3.96 -3.21
C ILE A 195 -16.70 3.51 -2.84
N GLU A 196 -16.40 2.21 -2.87
CA GLU A 196 -15.06 1.67 -2.61
C GLU A 196 -14.01 2.29 -3.55
N GLU A 197 -14.27 2.27 -4.85
CA GLU A 197 -13.28 2.78 -5.80
C GLU A 197 -13.17 4.30 -5.81
N SER A 198 -14.25 5.03 -5.51
CA SER A 198 -14.17 6.48 -5.30
C SER A 198 -13.31 6.81 -4.08
N ILE A 199 -13.53 6.10 -2.96
CA ILE A 199 -12.72 6.27 -1.75
C ILE A 199 -11.25 5.94 -2.05
N ASN A 200 -10.95 4.88 -2.81
CA ASN A 200 -9.59 4.58 -3.26
C ASN A 200 -8.99 5.73 -4.09
N ALA A 201 -9.70 6.22 -5.11
CA ALA A 201 -9.22 7.29 -5.98
C ALA A 201 -8.89 8.58 -5.22
N PHE A 202 -9.76 9.01 -4.30
CA PHE A 202 -9.54 10.24 -3.54
C PHE A 202 -8.56 10.10 -2.37
N SER A 203 -8.42 8.90 -1.80
CA SER A 203 -7.51 8.69 -0.68
C SER A 203 -6.08 8.38 -1.11
N GLN A 204 -5.89 7.81 -2.30
CA GLN A 204 -4.60 7.34 -2.80
C GLN A 204 -4.01 8.24 -3.90
N GLY A 205 -4.75 9.24 -4.36
CA GLY A 205 -4.36 10.19 -5.41
C GLY A 205 -4.14 11.62 -4.94
#